data_AF-A0A914DFA9-F1
#
_entry.id   AF-A0A914DFA9-F1
#
_cell.length_a   1.000
_cell.length_b   1.000
_cell.length_c   1.000
_cell.angle_alpha   90.00
_cell.angle_beta   90.00
_cell.angle_gamma   90.00
#
_symmetry.space_group_name_H-M   'P 1'
#
loop_
_entity.id
_entity.type
_entity.pdbx_description
1 polymer ?
#
loop_
_entity_poly.entity_id
_entity_poly.type
_entity_poly.pdbx_seq_one_letter_code
_entity_poly.pdbx_strand_id
1 'polypeptide(L)'
;MKNVTRRLLHFDQGSLGLGSSAREYYLNKTRYAKQIKAYEKYINAKIQLFAQDAASGRTHEQIAADVRELLEFETEFAKILTPDEDRRNFTKLYNPRKLSDLDKLFPMINWDKYFRSLMPFEMHEYLNSSPNIIVNDIEFFERLLVLLQKTDKR
;
A
#
# COMPACT_ATOMS: atom_id res chain seq x y z
N MET A 1 3.13 -29.64 -4.54
CA MET A 1 3.43 -29.25 -3.14
C MET A 1 4.49 -28.15 -3.16
N LYS A 2 4.24 -27.00 -2.50
CA LYS A 2 5.20 -25.88 -2.43
C LYS A 2 6.30 -26.24 -1.43
N ASN A 3 7.54 -25.80 -1.68
CA ASN A 3 8.68 -26.08 -0.81
C ASN A 3 8.57 -25.25 0.49
N VAL A 4 8.31 -25.90 1.63
CA VAL A 4 8.12 -25.27 2.94
C VAL A 4 9.43 -25.08 3.73
N THR A 5 10.56 -25.53 3.20
CA THR A 5 11.88 -25.46 3.86
C THR A 5 12.59 -24.14 3.57
N ARG A 6 12.06 -23.28 2.70
CA ARG A 6 12.66 -22.00 2.30
C ARG A 6 11.70 -20.84 2.50
N ARG A 7 12.23 -19.71 2.98
CA ARG A 7 11.51 -18.44 3.02
C ARG A 7 11.74 -17.68 1.72
N LEU A 8 10.68 -17.16 1.13
CA LEU A 8 10.73 -16.33 -0.08
C LEU A 8 10.20 -14.94 0.26
N LEU A 9 10.61 -13.94 -0.49
CA LEU A 9 10.01 -12.60 -0.39
C LEU A 9 8.62 -12.64 -1.03
N HIS A 10 7.65 -12.05 -0.33
CA HIS A 10 6.27 -11.93 -0.80
C HIS A 10 5.92 -10.47 -1.03
N PHE A 11 5.30 -10.20 -2.17
CA PHE A 11 4.77 -8.90 -2.56
C PHE A 11 3.28 -8.99 -2.62
N ASP A 12 2.61 -8.19 -1.81
CA ASP A 12 1.16 -8.22 -1.71
C ASP A 12 0.60 -6.81 -1.68
N GLN A 13 -0.71 -6.71 -1.81
CA GLN A 13 -1.43 -5.46 -1.65
C GLN A 13 -1.21 -4.89 -0.23
N GLY A 14 -1.12 -3.57 -0.16
CA GLY A 14 -1.00 -2.86 1.11
C GLY A 14 -2.31 -2.89 1.93
N SER A 15 -2.23 -2.41 3.16
CA SER A 15 -3.39 -2.19 4.02
C SER A 15 -3.90 -0.75 3.92
N LEU A 16 -5.21 -0.57 4.05
CA LEU A 16 -5.81 0.74 4.29
C LEU A 16 -5.55 1.18 5.74
N GLY A 17 -5.64 2.47 6.05
CA GLY A 17 -5.41 2.98 7.41
C GLY A 17 -6.41 2.48 8.46
N LEU A 18 -7.56 1.96 8.03
CA LEU A 18 -8.55 1.29 8.89
C LEU A 18 -8.31 -0.24 9.00
N GLY A 19 -7.28 -0.77 8.36
CA GLY A 19 -6.90 -2.19 8.37
C GLY A 19 -7.04 -2.91 7.02
N SER A 20 -6.61 -4.16 6.97
CA SER A 20 -6.57 -4.97 5.74
C SER A 20 -7.95 -5.35 5.19
N SER A 21 -8.95 -5.54 6.06
CA SER A 21 -10.34 -5.87 5.65
C SER A 21 -11.27 -4.65 5.68
N ALA A 22 -10.70 -3.44 5.66
CA ALA A 22 -11.44 -2.19 5.74
C ALA A 22 -12.03 -1.72 4.42
N ARG A 23 -11.81 -2.44 3.31
CA ARG A 23 -12.26 -2.05 1.96
C ARG A 23 -13.72 -1.62 1.93
N GLU A 24 -14.61 -2.40 2.54
CA GLU A 24 -16.05 -2.12 2.58
C GLU A 24 -16.38 -0.82 3.32
N TYR A 25 -15.57 -0.40 4.30
CA TYR A 25 -15.78 0.88 5.00
C TYR A 25 -15.67 2.08 4.05
N TYR A 26 -14.77 2.02 3.07
CA TYR A 26 -14.57 3.08 2.08
C TYR A 26 -15.56 3.00 0.92
N LEU A 27 -15.95 1.78 0.51
CA LEU A 27 -16.84 1.58 -0.64
C LEU A 27 -18.32 1.80 -0.29
N ASN A 28 -18.77 1.37 0.89
CA ASN A 28 -20.16 1.50 1.30
C ASN A 28 -20.37 2.72 2.21
N LYS A 29 -20.43 3.89 1.55
CA LYS A 29 -20.58 5.20 2.20
C LYS A 29 -21.87 5.35 3.01
N THR A 30 -22.91 4.56 2.73
CA THR A 30 -24.19 4.63 3.45
C THR A 30 -24.11 3.84 4.76
N ARG A 31 -23.65 2.58 4.70
CA ARG A 31 -23.58 1.68 5.85
C ARG A 31 -22.50 2.13 6.85
N TYR A 32 -21.38 2.64 6.34
CA TYR A 32 -20.20 2.94 7.14
C TYR A 32 -19.85 4.43 7.24
N ALA A 33 -20.81 5.31 6.94
CA ALA A 33 -20.63 6.76 7.02
C ALA A 33 -20.09 7.21 8.39
N LYS A 34 -20.56 6.58 9.47
CA LYS A 34 -20.16 6.94 10.84
C LYS A 34 -18.70 6.60 11.11
N GLN A 35 -18.25 5.45 10.62
CA GLN A 35 -16.89 4.94 10.79
C GLN A 35 -15.89 5.83 10.03
N ILE A 36 -16.20 6.17 8.78
CA ILE A 36 -15.33 7.06 7.97
C ILE A 36 -15.27 8.45 8.58
N LYS A 37 -16.40 9.02 9.02
CA LYS A 37 -16.40 10.32 9.72
C LYS A 37 -15.61 10.30 11.03
N ALA A 38 -15.68 9.21 11.80
CA ALA A 38 -14.91 9.07 13.02
C ALA A 38 -13.40 8.99 12.73
N TYR A 39 -13.03 8.27 11.67
CA TYR A 39 -11.65 8.16 11.20
C TYR A 39 -11.10 9.50 10.67
N GLU A 40 -11.88 10.23 9.88
CA GLU A 40 -11.55 11.59 9.43
C GLU A 40 -11.27 12.51 10.63
N LYS A 41 -12.16 12.51 11.63
CA LYS A 41 -12.00 13.31 12.85
C LYS A 41 -10.74 12.91 13.62
N TYR A 42 -10.46 11.61 13.70
CA TYR A 42 -9.29 11.07 14.38
C TYR A 42 -7.97 11.51 13.73
N ILE A 43 -7.85 11.39 12.40
CA ILE A 43 -6.65 11.80 11.68
C ILE A 43 -6.46 13.32 11.79
N ASN A 44 -7.52 14.10 11.60
CA ASN A 44 -7.47 15.56 11.76
C ASN A 44 -6.95 15.97 13.14
N ALA A 45 -7.49 15.38 14.21
CA ALA A 45 -7.07 15.69 15.57
C ALA A 45 -5.59 15.33 15.82
N LYS A 46 -5.12 14.20 15.27
CA LYS A 46 -3.72 13.78 15.38
C LYS A 46 -2.77 14.70 14.63
N ILE A 47 -3.08 15.03 13.38
CA ILE A 47 -2.22 15.91 12.58
C ILE A 47 -2.17 17.31 13.19
N GLN A 48 -3.28 17.80 13.74
CA GLN A 48 -3.30 19.06 14.49
C GLN A 48 -2.38 19.03 15.70
N LEU A 49 -2.39 17.95 16.48
CA LEU A 49 -1.49 17.79 17.61
C LEU A 49 -0.02 17.81 17.16
N PHE A 50 0.34 17.05 16.13
CA PHE A 50 1.70 17.07 15.59
C PHE A 50 2.10 18.43 15.00
N ALA A 51 1.17 19.12 14.34
CA ALA A 51 1.41 20.44 13.76
C ALA A 51 1.67 21.51 14.84
N GLN A 52 1.01 21.39 15.99
CA GLN A 52 1.21 22.23 17.18
C GLN A 52 2.57 21.92 17.83
N ASP A 53 2.86 20.65 18.09
CA ASP A 53 4.12 20.21 18.70
C ASP A 53 5.34 20.60 17.84
N ALA A 54 5.22 20.51 16.51
CA ALA A 54 6.27 20.90 15.57
C ALA A 54 6.35 22.41 15.28
N ALA A 55 5.48 23.24 15.88
CA ALA A 55 5.34 24.67 15.59
C ALA A 55 5.26 24.99 14.08
N SER A 56 4.58 24.12 13.32
CA SER A 56 4.60 24.12 11.85
C SER A 56 3.85 25.29 11.19
N GLY A 57 3.05 26.05 11.95
CA GLY A 57 2.25 27.16 11.44
C GLY A 57 1.11 26.77 10.50
N ARG A 58 0.82 25.47 10.33
CA ARG A 58 -0.27 24.99 9.45
C ARG A 58 -1.63 25.29 10.06
N THR A 59 -2.56 25.77 9.23
CA THR A 59 -3.92 26.09 9.69
C THR A 59 -4.80 24.84 9.76
N HIS A 60 -5.90 24.94 10.51
CA HIS A 60 -6.89 23.86 10.61
C HIS A 60 -7.47 23.49 9.23
N GLU A 61 -7.69 24.49 8.38
CA GLU A 61 -8.27 24.32 7.04
C GLU A 61 -7.31 23.59 6.09
N GLN A 62 -6.01 23.88 6.18
CA GLN A 62 -4.98 23.18 5.41
C GLN A 62 -4.91 21.71 5.83
N ILE A 63 -4.88 21.43 7.13
CA ILE A 63 -4.88 20.05 7.64
C ILE A 63 -6.16 19.32 7.22
N ALA A 64 -7.32 19.97 7.32
CA ALA A 64 -8.57 19.38 6.91
C ALA A 64 -8.63 19.12 5.39
N ALA A 65 -8.00 19.95 4.57
CA ALA A 65 -7.87 19.69 3.14
C ALA A 65 -6.99 18.47 2.86
N ASP A 66 -5.81 18.40 3.47
CA ASP A 66 -4.89 17.26 3.32
C ASP A 66 -5.54 15.94 3.77
N VAL A 67 -6.30 15.95 4.88
CA VAL A 67 -7.01 14.76 5.36
C VAL A 67 -8.14 14.34 4.41
N ARG A 68 -8.83 15.28 3.77
CA ARG A 68 -9.82 14.94 2.73
C ARG A 68 -9.15 14.31 1.52
N GLU A 69 -8.05 14.87 1.04
CA GLU A 69 -7.27 14.31 -0.07
C GLU A 69 -6.75 12.89 0.27
N LEU A 70 -6.29 12.68 1.52
CA LEU A 70 -5.89 11.37 2.02
C LEU A 70 -7.05 10.36 1.97
N LEU A 71 -8.24 10.73 2.45
CA LEU A 71 -9.41 9.85 2.43
C LEU A 71 -9.90 9.54 1.02
N GLU A 72 -9.81 10.51 0.11
CA GLU A 72 -10.09 10.30 -1.31
C GLU A 72 -9.11 9.30 -1.92
N PHE A 73 -7.81 9.47 -1.65
CA PHE A 73 -6.78 8.53 -2.09
C PHE A 73 -7.01 7.12 -1.51
N GLU A 74 -7.27 7.00 -0.21
CA GLU A 74 -7.58 5.69 0.42
C GLU A 74 -8.85 5.08 -0.16
N THR A 75 -9.83 5.89 -0.56
CA THR A 75 -11.05 5.39 -1.24
C THR A 75 -10.74 4.86 -2.63
N GLU A 76 -9.92 5.55 -3.43
CA GLU A 76 -9.47 5.04 -4.73
C GLU A 76 -8.58 3.80 -4.58
N PHE A 77 -7.72 3.78 -3.56
CA PHE A 77 -6.92 2.60 -3.22
C PHE A 77 -7.83 1.41 -2.85
N ALA A 78 -8.87 1.63 -2.06
CA ALA A 78 -9.84 0.59 -1.70
C ALA A 78 -10.56 -0.01 -2.92
N LYS A 79 -10.82 0.78 -3.96
CA LYS A 79 -11.44 0.29 -5.21
C LYS A 79 -10.52 -0.67 -5.96
N ILE A 80 -9.21 -0.43 -5.96
CA ILE A 80 -8.24 -1.25 -6.69
C ILE A 80 -7.79 -2.50 -5.91
N LEU A 81 -7.98 -2.53 -4.59
CA LEU A 81 -7.73 -3.70 -3.76
C LEU A 81 -8.56 -4.89 -4.21
N THR A 82 -7.93 -6.06 -4.22
CA THR A 82 -8.62 -7.31 -4.53
C THR A 82 -9.43 -7.76 -3.30
N PRO A 83 -10.72 -8.09 -3.48
CA PRO A 83 -11.58 -8.53 -2.38
C PRO A 83 -11.04 -9.77 -1.66
N ASP A 84 -11.28 -9.87 -0.36
CA ASP A 84 -10.86 -11.02 0.46
C ASP A 84 -11.40 -12.37 -0.06
N GLU A 85 -12.56 -12.37 -0.72
CA GLU A 85 -13.15 -13.55 -1.34
C GLU A 85 -12.32 -14.08 -2.51
N ASP A 86 -11.93 -13.19 -3.43
CA ASP A 86 -11.10 -13.52 -4.59
C ASP A 86 -9.69 -13.96 -4.17
N ARG A 87 -9.23 -13.47 -3.02
CA ARG A 87 -7.94 -13.81 -2.43
C ARG A 87 -7.87 -15.21 -1.82
N ARG A 88 -9.01 -15.93 -1.70
CA ARG A 88 -9.00 -17.34 -1.29
C ARG A 88 -8.45 -18.27 -2.37
N ASN A 89 -8.34 -17.80 -3.62
CA ASN A 89 -7.73 -18.57 -4.70
C ASN A 89 -6.19 -18.48 -4.63
N PHE A 90 -5.59 -19.35 -3.81
CA PHE A 90 -4.14 -19.42 -3.63
C PHE A 90 -3.34 -19.78 -4.89
N THR A 91 -4.00 -20.30 -5.94
CA THR A 91 -3.35 -20.56 -7.23
C THR A 91 -3.20 -19.26 -8.00
N LYS A 92 -4.25 -18.42 -8.05
CA LYS A 92 -4.19 -17.08 -8.65
C LYS A 92 -3.20 -16.19 -7.90
N LEU A 93 -3.16 -16.33 -6.56
CA LEU A 93 -2.24 -15.55 -5.72
C LEU A 93 -0.79 -16.03 -5.70
N TYR A 94 -0.41 -17.04 -6.49
CA TYR A 94 0.94 -17.58 -6.45
C TYR A 94 1.65 -17.36 -7.78
N ASN A 95 2.27 -16.19 -7.92
CA ASN A 95 3.02 -15.82 -9.12
C ASN A 95 4.51 -15.72 -8.79
N PRO A 96 5.28 -16.83 -8.90
CA PRO A 96 6.71 -16.79 -8.70
C PRO A 96 7.39 -15.99 -9.83
N ARG A 97 8.25 -15.05 -9.44
CA ARG A 97 9.03 -14.17 -10.34
C ARG A 97 10.47 -14.10 -9.88
N LYS A 98 11.35 -13.61 -10.75
CA LYS A 98 12.67 -13.15 -10.33
C LYS A 98 12.58 -11.74 -9.79
N LEU A 99 13.44 -11.41 -8.82
CA LEU A 99 13.52 -10.04 -8.30
C LEU A 99 13.76 -9.01 -9.43
N SER A 100 14.64 -9.35 -10.37
CA SER A 100 14.92 -8.54 -11.57
C SER A 100 13.72 -8.34 -12.51
N ASP A 101 12.64 -9.11 -12.37
CA ASP A 101 11.43 -8.91 -13.16
C ASP A 101 10.60 -7.72 -12.65
N LEU A 102 10.78 -7.31 -11.39
CA LEU A 102 10.04 -6.19 -10.80
C LEU A 102 10.31 -4.87 -11.54
N ASP A 103 11.52 -4.65 -12.03
CA ASP A 103 11.87 -3.45 -12.81
C ASP A 103 11.08 -3.38 -14.13
N LYS A 104 10.73 -4.54 -14.71
CA LYS A 104 9.94 -4.63 -15.95
C LYS A 104 8.45 -4.49 -15.67
N LEU A 105 7.97 -5.13 -14.59
CA LEU A 105 6.56 -5.13 -14.23
C LEU A 105 6.13 -3.78 -13.64
N PHE A 106 6.99 -3.17 -12.82
CA PHE A 106 6.69 -1.96 -12.06
C PHE A 106 7.82 -0.93 -12.20
N PRO A 107 8.02 -0.35 -13.40
CA PRO A 107 9.17 0.50 -13.72
C PRO A 107 9.17 1.85 -12.99
N MET A 108 8.05 2.22 -12.34
CA MET A 108 7.96 3.45 -11.56
C MET A 108 8.75 3.39 -10.25
N ILE A 109 9.02 2.19 -9.73
CA ILE A 109 9.67 1.99 -8.43
C ILE A 109 11.12 1.59 -8.67
N ASN A 110 12.06 2.30 -8.02
CA ASN A 110 13.45 1.86 -7.95
C ASN A 110 13.58 0.77 -6.90
N TRP A 111 13.41 -0.49 -7.34
CA TRP A 111 13.41 -1.66 -6.47
C TRP A 111 14.75 -1.88 -5.78
N ASP A 112 15.87 -1.65 -6.47
CA ASP A 112 17.21 -1.75 -5.87
C ASP A 112 17.35 -0.80 -4.67
N LYS A 113 17.01 0.49 -4.85
CA LYS A 113 17.03 1.48 -3.77
C LYS A 113 16.07 1.09 -2.64
N TYR A 114 14.87 0.62 -2.98
CA TYR A 114 13.87 0.19 -2.01
C TYR A 114 14.40 -0.93 -1.11
N PHE A 115 14.90 -2.04 -1.68
CA PHE A 115 15.40 -3.15 -0.87
C PHE A 115 16.64 -2.80 -0.06
N ARG A 116 17.59 -2.05 -0.63
CA ARG A 116 18.80 -1.63 0.10
C ARG A 116 18.51 -0.69 1.26
N SER A 117 17.42 0.08 1.19
CA SER A 117 16.99 0.92 2.32
C SER A 117 16.31 0.14 3.45
N LEU A 118 15.74 -1.03 3.15
CA LEU A 118 14.96 -1.83 4.10
C LEU A 118 15.72 -3.03 4.67
N MET A 119 16.62 -3.61 3.88
CA MET A 119 17.32 -4.84 4.22
C MET A 119 18.72 -4.56 4.76
N PRO A 120 19.21 -5.37 5.72
CA PRO A 120 20.59 -5.28 6.19
C PRO A 120 21.60 -5.47 5.05
N PHE A 121 22.78 -4.88 5.21
CA PHE A 121 23.85 -4.94 4.21
C PHE A 121 24.23 -6.38 3.83
N GLU A 122 24.19 -7.29 4.79
CA GLU A 122 24.49 -8.72 4.64
C GLU A 122 23.57 -9.42 3.62
N MET A 123 22.37 -8.87 3.40
CA MET A 123 21.41 -9.41 2.43
C MET A 123 21.60 -8.85 1.01
N HIS A 124 22.51 -7.89 0.81
CA HIS A 124 22.72 -7.28 -0.51
C HIS A 124 23.24 -8.27 -1.54
N GLU A 125 24.09 -9.23 -1.15
CA GLU A 125 24.54 -10.29 -2.07
C GLU A 125 23.37 -11.19 -2.51
N TYR A 126 22.49 -11.53 -1.57
CA TYR A 126 21.26 -12.26 -1.87
C TYR A 126 20.38 -11.47 -2.86
N LEU A 127 20.21 -10.15 -2.67
CA LEU A 127 19.45 -9.30 -3.60
C LEU A 127 20.08 -9.25 -4.99
N ASN A 128 21.42 -9.09 -5.07
CA ASN A 128 22.16 -9.07 -6.32
C ASN A 128 22.03 -10.40 -7.10
N SER A 129 21.83 -11.52 -6.40
CA SER A 129 21.63 -12.84 -7.04
C SER A 129 20.28 -12.98 -7.79
N SER A 130 19.42 -11.96 -7.74
CA SER A 130 18.05 -11.99 -8.28
C SER A 130 17.27 -13.22 -7.79
N PRO A 131 16.90 -13.24 -6.50
CA PRO A 131 16.25 -14.38 -5.90
C PRO A 131 14.84 -14.57 -6.46
N ASN A 132 14.29 -15.77 -6.21
CA ASN A 132 12.88 -16.00 -6.51
C ASN A 132 12.02 -15.29 -5.47
N ILE A 133 10.99 -14.61 -5.94
CA ILE A 133 10.01 -13.90 -5.14
C ILE A 133 8.61 -14.37 -5.53
N ILE A 134 7.62 -14.09 -4.69
CA ILE A 134 6.22 -14.37 -4.99
C ILE A 134 5.48 -13.03 -5.05
N VAL A 135 4.91 -12.72 -6.21
CA VAL A 135 4.01 -11.59 -6.38
C VAL A 135 2.58 -12.12 -6.24
N ASN A 136 1.93 -11.78 -5.13
CA ASN A 136 0.63 -12.34 -4.81
C ASN A 136 -0.43 -11.85 -5.78
N ASP A 137 -0.44 -10.57 -6.17
CA ASP A 137 -1.48 -10.04 -7.04
C ASP A 137 -0.92 -9.06 -8.07
N ILE A 138 -0.55 -9.59 -9.25
CA ILE A 138 0.02 -8.78 -10.34
C ILE A 138 -1.00 -7.74 -10.83
N GLU A 139 -2.28 -8.12 -10.96
CA GLU A 139 -3.32 -7.22 -11.45
C GLU A 139 -3.54 -6.03 -10.49
N PHE A 140 -3.45 -6.27 -9.17
CA PHE A 140 -3.46 -5.19 -8.18
C PHE A 140 -2.33 -4.20 -8.43
N PHE A 141 -1.10 -4.68 -8.64
CA PHE A 141 0.04 -3.77 -8.84
C PHE A 141 -0.07 -3.01 -10.17
N GLU A 142 -0.62 -3.59 -11.23
CA GLU A 142 -0.94 -2.87 -12.47
C GLU A 142 -1.94 -1.73 -12.22
N ARG A 143 -3.03 -2.00 -11.48
CA ARG A 143 -3.99 -0.97 -11.08
C ARG A 143 -3.35 0.10 -10.18
N LEU A 144 -2.44 -0.31 -9.30
CA LEU A 144 -1.69 0.61 -8.44
C LEU A 144 -0.80 1.55 -9.25
N LEU A 145 -0.10 1.07 -10.27
CA LEU A 145 0.69 1.94 -11.16
C LEU A 145 -0.18 3.02 -11.80
N VAL A 146 -1.37 2.65 -12.30
CA VAL A 146 -2.30 3.60 -12.90
C VAL A 146 -2.79 4.63 -11.89
N LEU A 147 -3.04 4.21 -10.63
CA LEU A 147 -3.41 5.12 -9.55
C LEU A 147 -2.27 6.10 -9.25
N LEU A 148 -1.05 5.59 -9.04
CA LEU A 148 0.13 6.39 -8.72
C LEU A 148 0.52 7.37 -9.83
N GLN A 149 0.27 7.05 -11.10
CA GLN A 149 0.48 7.99 -12.21
C GLN A 149 -0.46 9.20 -12.16
N LYS A 150 -1.64 9.04 -11.55
CA LYS A 150 -2.65 10.10 -11.44
C LYS A 150 -2.52 10.90 -10.15
N THR A 151 -1.84 10.36 -9.14
CA THR A 151 -1.65 10.99 -7.83
C THR A 151 -0.43 11.92 -7.86
N ASP A 152 -0.57 13.09 -7.23
CA ASP A 152 0.52 14.06 -7.08
C ASP A 152 1.59 13.52 -6.10
N LYS A 153 2.86 13.92 -6.28
CA LYS A 153 4.02 13.44 -5.51
C LYS A 153 4.30 14.25 -4.23
N ARG A 154 3.44 15.23 -3.90
CA ARG A 154 3.66 16.29 -2.90
C ARG A 154 4.33 15.84 -1.62
#